data_AF-Q7NR46-F1
#
_entry.id   AF-Q7NR46-F1
#
_cell.length_a   1.000
_cell.length_b   1.000
_cell.length_c   1.000
_cell.angle_alpha   90.00
_cell.angle_beta   90.00
_cell.angle_gamma   90.00
#
_symmetry.space_group_name_H-M   'P 1'
#
loop_
_entity.id
_entity.type
_entity.pdbx_description
1 polymer ?
#
loop_
_entity_poly.entity_id
_entity_poly.type
_entity_poly.pdbx_seq_one_letter_code
_entity_poly.pdbx_strand_id
1 'polypeptide(L)'
;MNKPMTATYSPDDDRMRIYARGTLSGPLCAMLEHQGFQLLPEAMVFVSSTGWSLRQEALLLQLCGTIEDDAVWHGDLYLPYIGHMPYRDLPPGTGPWYDPRYWQVRAATLAGRQHPEEKVLQPLRLARIPLLRRQIASLPAGLEDEETGPPRGWSNQRLTLYRLKLQLSYCLRFQQEARQAA
;
A
#
# COMPACT_ATOMS: atom_id res chain seq x y z
N MET A 1 -19.63 -8.28 -12.00
CA MET A 1 -18.66 -8.29 -13.11
C MET A 1 -17.40 -8.96 -12.62
N ASN A 2 -16.97 -10.08 -13.23
CA ASN A 2 -15.67 -10.69 -12.92
C ASN A 2 -14.58 -9.78 -13.51
N LYS A 3 -13.79 -9.10 -12.66
CA LYS A 3 -12.63 -8.32 -13.13
C LYS A 3 -11.56 -9.29 -13.67
N PRO A 4 -11.01 -9.07 -14.88
CA PRO A 4 -10.00 -9.94 -15.47
C PRO A 4 -8.65 -9.88 -14.73
N MET A 5 -8.39 -8.75 -14.05
CA MET A 5 -7.23 -8.52 -13.22
C MET A 5 -7.65 -7.86 -11.90
N THR A 6 -6.91 -8.16 -10.84
CA THR A 6 -7.08 -7.52 -9.53
C THR A 6 -5.74 -6.95 -9.09
N ALA A 7 -5.73 -5.69 -8.72
CA ALA A 7 -4.56 -5.04 -8.14
C ALA A 7 -4.69 -4.99 -6.62
N THR A 8 -3.61 -5.30 -5.92
CA THR A 8 -3.52 -5.12 -4.46
C THR A 8 -2.29 -4.33 -4.07
N TYR A 9 -2.29 -3.81 -2.85
CA TYR A 9 -1.15 -3.20 -2.20
C TYR A 9 -1.03 -3.72 -0.78
N SER A 10 0.19 -4.09 -0.37
CA SER A 10 0.48 -4.51 1.00
C SER A 10 1.23 -3.40 1.75
N PRO A 11 0.62 -2.81 2.79
CA PRO A 11 1.28 -1.86 3.66
C PRO A 11 2.50 -2.39 4.40
N ASP A 12 2.58 -3.70 4.60
CA ASP A 12 3.61 -4.32 5.41
C ASP A 12 4.93 -4.39 4.64
N ASP A 13 4.91 -4.82 3.38
CA ASP A 13 6.12 -4.92 2.53
C ASP A 13 6.29 -3.80 1.50
N ASP A 14 5.34 -2.86 1.45
CA ASP A 14 5.30 -1.74 0.53
C ASP A 14 5.08 -2.07 -0.94
N ARG A 15 4.67 -3.28 -1.27
CA ARG A 15 4.60 -3.73 -2.67
C ARG A 15 3.19 -3.74 -3.21
N MET A 16 3.10 -3.39 -4.49
CA MET A 16 1.89 -3.53 -5.28
C MET A 16 1.93 -4.84 -6.07
N ARG A 17 0.77 -5.46 -6.24
CA ARG A 17 0.63 -6.76 -6.90
C ARG A 17 -0.50 -6.72 -7.92
N ILE A 18 -0.38 -7.52 -8.97
CA ILE A 18 -1.42 -7.74 -9.97
C ILE A 18 -1.65 -9.23 -10.12
N TYR A 19 -2.87 -9.65 -9.78
CA TYR A 19 -3.37 -10.99 -9.97
C TYR A 19 -4.20 -11.04 -11.25
N ALA A 20 -3.90 -12.00 -12.13
CA ALA A 20 -4.63 -12.22 -13.36
C ALA A 20 -5.50 -13.47 -13.26
N ARG A 21 -6.76 -13.40 -13.73
CA ARG A 21 -7.57 -14.60 -13.95
C ARG A 21 -7.21 -15.19 -15.31
N GLY A 22 -6.16 -16.01 -15.34
CA GLY A 22 -5.65 -16.67 -16.54
C GLY A 22 -4.38 -16.00 -17.09
N THR A 23 -3.98 -16.42 -18.29
CA THR A 23 -2.74 -15.96 -18.93
C THR A 23 -2.89 -14.52 -19.44
N LEU A 24 -2.01 -13.63 -19.00
CA LEU A 24 -1.90 -12.28 -19.55
C LEU A 24 -1.28 -12.32 -20.96
N SER A 25 -1.66 -11.37 -21.81
CA SER A 25 -1.06 -11.24 -23.13
C SER A 25 0.42 -10.83 -23.03
N GLY A 26 1.25 -11.31 -23.95
CA GLY A 26 2.67 -10.93 -24.02
C GLY A 26 2.92 -9.41 -23.98
N PRO A 27 2.16 -8.58 -24.73
CA PRO A 27 2.27 -7.12 -24.66
C PRO A 27 1.99 -6.54 -23.27
N LEU A 28 1.02 -7.10 -22.54
CA LEU A 28 0.69 -6.65 -21.19
C LEU A 28 1.80 -7.04 -20.20
N CYS A 29 2.33 -8.27 -20.29
CA CYS A 29 3.49 -8.68 -19.48
C CYS A 29 4.69 -7.76 -19.69
N ALA A 30 5.06 -7.49 -20.95
CA ALA A 30 6.18 -6.61 -21.29
C ALA A 30 5.97 -5.17 -20.76
N MET A 31 4.73 -4.66 -20.81
CA MET A 31 4.41 -3.37 -20.21
C MET A 31 4.61 -3.37 -18.70
N LEU A 32 4.15 -4.41 -17.99
CA LEU A 32 4.31 -4.52 -16.54
C LEU A 32 5.79 -4.58 -16.16
N GLU A 33 6.58 -5.40 -16.87
CA GLU A 33 8.02 -5.50 -16.66
C GLU A 33 8.74 -4.17 -16.87
N HIS A 34 8.43 -3.46 -17.95
CA HIS A 34 8.98 -2.13 -18.21
C HIS A 34 8.60 -1.09 -17.14
N GLN A 35 7.52 -1.33 -16.41
CA GLN A 35 7.06 -0.47 -15.31
C GLN A 35 7.62 -0.92 -13.94
N GLY A 36 8.58 -1.85 -13.95
CA GLY A 36 9.26 -2.33 -12.75
C GLY A 36 8.43 -3.31 -11.94
N PHE A 37 7.54 -4.07 -12.59
CA PHE A 37 6.95 -5.27 -12.01
C PHE A 37 7.75 -6.51 -12.41
N GLN A 38 7.84 -7.47 -11.50
CA GLN A 38 8.45 -8.77 -11.72
C GLN A 38 7.37 -9.84 -11.63
N LEU A 39 7.32 -10.73 -12.62
CA LEU A 39 6.49 -11.93 -12.54
C LEU A 39 7.07 -12.89 -11.49
N LEU A 40 6.23 -13.35 -10.58
CA LEU A 40 6.47 -14.53 -9.74
C LEU A 40 5.74 -15.71 -10.38
N PRO A 41 6.43 -16.57 -11.16
CA PRO A 41 5.79 -17.61 -11.97
C PRO A 41 4.98 -18.61 -11.14
N GLU A 42 5.46 -18.94 -9.94
CA GLU A 42 4.85 -19.94 -9.05
C GLU A 42 3.48 -19.47 -8.54
N ALA A 43 3.32 -18.16 -8.35
CA ALA A 43 2.10 -17.54 -7.85
C ALA A 43 1.29 -16.84 -8.95
N MET A 44 1.79 -16.83 -10.20
CA MET A 44 1.18 -16.16 -11.35
C MET A 44 0.78 -14.71 -11.06
N VAL A 45 1.65 -14.00 -10.34
CA VAL A 45 1.42 -12.63 -9.86
C VAL A 45 2.56 -11.72 -10.30
N PHE A 46 2.22 -10.52 -10.77
CA PHE A 46 3.23 -9.48 -10.99
C PHE A 46 3.36 -8.65 -9.72
N VAL A 47 4.58 -8.46 -9.23
CA VAL A 47 4.85 -7.71 -8.00
C VAL A 47 5.81 -6.57 -8.31
N SER A 48 5.57 -5.39 -7.73
CA SER A 48 6.52 -4.28 -7.88
C SER A 48 7.91 -4.70 -7.35
N SER A 49 8.94 -4.55 -8.19
CA SER A 49 10.32 -4.90 -7.85
C SER A 49 10.87 -4.00 -6.75
N THR A 50 10.36 -2.77 -6.67
CA THR A 50 10.64 -1.81 -5.60
C THR A 50 9.42 -1.63 -4.71
N GLY A 51 9.59 -0.88 -3.62
CA GLY A 51 8.46 -0.32 -2.90
C GLY A 51 7.56 0.52 -3.80
N TRP A 52 6.44 0.94 -3.26
CA TRP A 52 5.38 1.63 -3.98
C TRP A 52 5.88 2.87 -4.73
N SER A 53 5.25 3.15 -5.87
CA SER A 53 5.47 4.37 -6.62
C SER A 53 4.16 4.89 -7.20
N LEU A 54 4.04 6.22 -7.26
CA LEU A 54 2.86 6.89 -7.81
C LEU A 54 2.61 6.53 -9.28
N ARG A 55 3.67 6.28 -10.05
CA ARG A 55 3.59 5.83 -11.44
C ARG A 55 2.98 4.44 -11.57
N GLN A 56 3.41 3.50 -10.74
CA GLN A 56 2.85 2.15 -10.72
C GLN A 56 1.41 2.16 -10.21
N GLU A 57 1.10 2.94 -9.18
CA GLU A 57 -0.28 3.09 -8.68
C GLU A 57 -1.22 3.58 -9.79
N ALA A 58 -0.84 4.66 -10.50
CA ALA A 58 -1.63 5.19 -11.61
C ALA A 58 -1.88 4.14 -12.71
N LEU A 59 -0.85 3.36 -13.05
CA LEU A 59 -1.00 2.24 -13.99
C LEU A 59 -2.00 1.20 -13.50
N LEU A 60 -1.90 0.78 -12.24
CA LEU A 60 -2.81 -0.24 -11.69
C LEU A 60 -4.25 0.24 -11.63
N LEU A 61 -4.46 1.50 -11.30
CA LEU A 61 -5.79 2.12 -11.32
C LEU A 61 -6.34 2.22 -12.74
N GLN A 62 -5.51 2.53 -13.73
CA GLN A 62 -5.91 2.51 -15.13
C GLN A 62 -6.32 1.09 -15.59
N LEU A 63 -5.59 0.06 -15.15
CA LEU A 63 -5.84 -1.33 -15.56
C LEU A 63 -7.00 -2.00 -14.82
N CYS A 64 -7.14 -1.75 -13.51
CA CYS A 64 -8.03 -2.49 -12.61
C CYS A 64 -9.18 -1.64 -12.05
N GLY A 65 -9.14 -0.32 -12.22
CA GLY A 65 -10.10 0.65 -11.69
C GLY A 65 -9.98 0.90 -10.19
N THR A 66 -9.52 -0.08 -9.42
CA THR A 66 -9.28 -0.01 -7.98
C THR A 66 -8.03 -0.79 -7.63
N ILE A 67 -7.44 -0.46 -6.48
CA ILE A 67 -6.43 -1.28 -5.84
C ILE A 67 -6.92 -1.60 -4.42
N GLU A 68 -6.84 -2.87 -4.06
CA GLU A 68 -7.35 -3.41 -2.80
C GLU A 68 -6.22 -3.59 -1.76
N ASP A 69 -6.56 -3.72 -0.48
CA ASP A 69 -5.58 -4.12 0.54
C ASP A 69 -5.28 -5.61 0.36
N ASP A 70 -4.00 -5.96 0.24
CA ASP A 70 -3.57 -7.33 -0.04
C ASP A 70 -4.07 -8.33 1.02
N ALA A 71 -3.94 -8.00 2.31
CA ALA A 71 -4.37 -8.88 3.39
C ALA A 71 -5.89 -9.04 3.45
N VAL A 72 -6.64 -8.02 3.03
CA VAL A 72 -8.11 -8.13 2.92
C VAL A 72 -8.50 -9.00 1.72
N TRP A 73 -7.80 -8.85 0.60
CA TRP A 73 -8.06 -9.63 -0.60
C TRP A 73 -7.83 -11.13 -0.40
N HIS A 74 -6.76 -11.51 0.32
CA HIS A 74 -6.49 -12.90 0.70
C HIS A 74 -7.39 -13.43 1.81
N GLY A 75 -8.14 -12.56 2.49
CA GLY A 75 -9.02 -12.92 3.60
C GLY A 75 -8.30 -13.04 4.96
N ASP A 76 -7.02 -12.71 5.03
CA ASP A 76 -6.21 -12.71 6.25
C ASP A 76 -6.63 -11.58 7.22
N LEU A 77 -7.24 -10.53 6.68
CA LEU A 77 -7.66 -9.36 7.42
C LEU A 77 -9.08 -8.94 7.05
N TYR A 78 -9.90 -8.66 8.06
CA TYR A 78 -11.19 -8.00 7.86
C TYR A 78 -11.09 -6.55 8.32
N LEU A 79 -11.20 -5.62 7.38
CA LEU A 79 -11.22 -4.18 7.65
C LEU A 79 -12.64 -3.64 7.44
N PRO A 80 -13.48 -3.54 8.50
CA PRO A 80 -14.88 -3.09 8.37
C PRO A 80 -15.00 -1.69 7.75
N TYR A 81 -13.94 -0.88 7.88
CA TYR A 81 -13.84 0.45 7.29
C TYR A 81 -13.67 0.45 5.76
N ILE A 82 -13.07 -0.59 5.17
CA ILE A 82 -12.87 -0.68 3.71
C ILE A 82 -14.19 -1.03 2.99
N GLY A 83 -15.03 -1.87 3.59
CA GLY A 83 -16.33 -2.25 3.01
C GLY A 83 -17.31 -1.09 2.83
N HIS A 84 -17.09 0.01 3.56
CA HIS A 84 -17.89 1.23 3.47
C HIS A 84 -17.10 2.41 2.91
N MET A 85 -15.85 2.23 2.50
CA MET A 85 -15.03 3.34 2.03
C MET A 85 -15.56 3.80 0.67
N PRO A 86 -16.13 5.00 0.58
CA PRO A 86 -16.59 5.51 -0.68
C PRO A 86 -15.32 5.97 -1.43
N TYR A 87 -14.80 5.15 -2.35
CA TYR A 87 -13.70 5.54 -3.26
C TYR A 87 -13.97 6.91 -3.95
N ARG A 88 -15.23 7.35 -4.00
CA ARG A 88 -15.66 8.69 -4.45
C ARG A 88 -15.17 9.86 -3.57
N ASP A 89 -14.86 9.63 -2.29
CA ASP A 89 -14.40 10.66 -1.35
C ASP A 89 -12.86 10.72 -1.29
N LEU A 90 -12.17 9.72 -1.85
CA LEU A 90 -10.74 9.78 -2.13
C LEU A 90 -10.49 10.63 -3.39
N PRO A 91 -9.32 11.30 -3.50
CA PRO A 91 -8.94 11.93 -4.76
C PRO A 91 -9.06 10.93 -5.92
N PRO A 92 -9.58 11.36 -7.09
CA PRO A 92 -9.64 10.50 -8.27
C PRO A 92 -8.27 9.89 -8.56
N GLY A 93 -8.22 8.57 -8.67
CA GLY A 93 -6.97 7.87 -8.96
C GLY A 93 -6.06 7.67 -7.74
N THR A 94 -6.60 7.53 -6.52
CA THR A 94 -5.81 7.21 -5.33
C THR A 94 -6.38 6.02 -4.56
N GLY A 95 -5.50 5.22 -3.92
CA GLY A 95 -5.89 4.12 -3.05
C GLY A 95 -6.20 4.55 -1.60
N PRO A 96 -6.73 3.63 -0.77
CA PRO A 96 -7.12 3.89 0.63
C PRO A 96 -5.96 4.33 1.54
N TRP A 97 -4.71 4.06 1.17
CA TRP A 97 -3.49 4.45 1.92
C TRP A 97 -3.19 5.94 1.94
N TYR A 98 -4.02 6.75 1.28
CA TYR A 98 -4.01 8.21 1.43
C TYR A 98 -4.98 8.73 2.52
N ASP A 99 -5.74 7.86 3.18
CA ASP A 99 -6.60 8.21 4.31
C ASP A 99 -5.92 7.80 5.64
N PRO A 100 -5.64 8.73 6.57
CA PRO A 100 -5.13 8.37 7.89
C PRO A 100 -5.99 7.34 8.64
N ARG A 101 -7.32 7.37 8.43
CA ARG A 101 -8.26 6.44 9.08
C ARG A 101 -8.04 5.00 8.62
N TYR A 102 -7.66 4.78 7.36
CA TYR A 102 -7.28 3.45 6.87
C TYR A 102 -6.12 2.87 7.68
N TRP A 103 -5.05 3.64 7.89
CA TRP A 103 -3.89 3.19 8.65
C TRP A 103 -4.20 2.95 10.12
N GLN A 104 -5.03 3.80 10.73
CA GLN A 104 -5.47 3.65 12.11
C GLN A 104 -6.29 2.38 12.32
N VAL A 105 -7.29 2.13 11.45
CA VAL A 105 -8.14 0.93 11.51
C VAL A 105 -7.32 -0.33 11.21
N ARG A 106 -6.44 -0.29 10.21
CA ARG A 106 -5.57 -1.43 9.87
C ARG A 106 -4.67 -1.80 11.05
N ALA A 107 -4.00 -0.81 11.65
CA ALA A 107 -3.18 -1.05 12.81
C ALA A 107 -3.98 -1.56 14.00
N ALA A 108 -5.16 -0.99 14.29
CA ALA A 108 -6.02 -1.45 15.38
C ALA A 108 -6.54 -2.88 15.17
N THR A 109 -6.79 -3.28 13.92
CA THR A 109 -7.27 -4.63 13.59
C THR A 109 -6.16 -5.68 13.77
N LEU A 110 -4.91 -5.30 13.51
CA LEU A 110 -3.74 -6.17 13.66
C LEU A 110 -3.19 -6.19 15.09
N ALA A 111 -3.33 -5.07 15.82
CA ALA A 111 -2.85 -4.93 17.19
C ALA A 111 -3.46 -6.00 18.11
N GLY A 112 -2.61 -6.67 18.89
CA GLY A 112 -3.03 -7.69 19.86
C GLY A 112 -3.53 -9.01 19.27
N ARG A 113 -3.60 -9.17 17.94
CA ARG A 113 -3.86 -10.49 17.34
C ARG A 113 -2.63 -11.38 17.49
N GLN A 114 -2.82 -12.58 18.05
CA GLN A 114 -1.88 -13.69 17.85
C GLN A 114 -2.06 -14.26 16.43
N HIS A 115 -1.95 -13.42 15.40
CA HIS A 115 -1.97 -13.90 14.03
C HIS A 115 -0.67 -14.67 13.77
N PRO A 116 -0.69 -15.87 13.19
CA PRO A 116 0.53 -16.64 12.90
C PRO A 116 1.57 -15.83 12.12
N GLU A 117 1.10 -14.96 11.23
CA GLU A 117 1.96 -14.11 10.41
C GLU A 117 2.49 -12.87 11.15
N GLU A 118 1.93 -12.48 12.29
CA GLU A 118 2.40 -11.29 13.02
C GLU A 118 3.87 -11.44 13.46
N LYS A 119 4.29 -12.67 13.75
CA LYS A 119 5.71 -13.00 14.01
C LYS A 119 6.62 -12.68 12.82
N VAL A 120 6.09 -12.70 11.61
CA VAL A 120 6.80 -12.40 10.36
C VAL A 120 6.65 -10.92 10.00
N LEU A 121 5.44 -10.37 10.11
CA LEU A 121 5.13 -9.01 9.70
C LEU A 121 5.72 -7.94 10.64
N GLN A 122 5.78 -8.20 11.94
CA GLN A 122 6.32 -7.23 12.91
C GLN A 122 7.80 -6.89 12.62
N PRO A 123 8.73 -7.85 12.48
CA PRO A 123 10.11 -7.56 12.07
C PRO A 123 10.20 -6.76 10.76
N LEU A 124 9.36 -7.08 9.77
CA LEU A 124 9.33 -6.35 8.49
C LEU A 124 8.92 -4.89 8.69
N ARG A 125 7.86 -4.61 9.47
CA ARG A 125 7.43 -3.23 9.79
C ARG A 125 8.54 -2.45 10.51
N LEU A 126 9.23 -3.06 11.47
CA LEU A 126 10.30 -2.40 12.22
C LEU A 126 11.52 -2.09 11.34
N ALA A 127 11.92 -3.03 10.47
CA ALA A 127 13.02 -2.86 9.54
C ALA A 127 12.79 -1.69 8.55
N ARG A 128 11.53 -1.32 8.31
CA ARG A 128 11.17 -0.22 7.42
C ARG A 128 11.26 1.17 8.02
N ILE A 129 11.19 1.31 9.34
CA ILE A 129 11.29 2.62 10.02
C ILE A 129 12.51 3.43 9.56
N PRO A 130 13.76 2.91 9.57
CA PRO A 130 14.92 3.67 9.11
C PRO A 130 14.86 4.00 7.61
N LEU A 131 14.30 3.11 6.77
CA LEU A 131 14.15 3.32 5.33
C LEU A 131 13.16 4.46 5.05
N LEU A 132 12.01 4.45 5.72
CA LEU A 132 10.99 5.49 5.60
C LEU A 132 11.52 6.84 6.04
N ARG A 133 12.26 6.91 7.16
CA ARG A 133 12.92 8.14 7.62
C ARG A 133 13.90 8.68 6.58
N ARG A 134 14.71 7.81 5.97
CA ARG A 134 15.64 8.19 4.91
C ARG A 134 14.92 8.70 3.66
N GLN A 135 13.84 8.04 3.24
CA GLN A 135 13.03 8.48 2.10
C GLN A 135 12.37 9.83 2.35
N ILE A 136 11.78 10.04 3.53
CA ILE A 136 11.21 11.33 3.94
C ILE A 136 12.27 12.43 3.91
N ALA A 137 13.46 12.17 4.49
CA ALA A 137 14.55 13.14 4.52
C ALA A 137 15.14 13.45 3.12
N SER A 138 14.93 12.58 2.13
CA SER A 138 15.39 12.80 0.76
C SER A 138 14.46 13.69 -0.07
N LEU A 139 13.25 13.96 0.42
CA LEU A 139 12.28 14.82 -0.26
C LEU A 139 12.58 16.31 0.02
N PRO A 140 12.21 17.23 -0.90
CA PRO A 140 12.42 18.66 -0.70
C PRO A 140 11.78 19.18 0.60
N ALA A 141 12.47 20.10 1.27
CA ALA A 141 11.90 20.85 2.39
C ALA A 141 10.76 21.79 1.93
N GLY A 142 9.87 22.18 2.84
CA GLY A 142 8.77 23.11 2.53
C GLY A 142 7.54 22.47 1.87
N LEU A 143 7.46 21.15 1.82
CA LEU A 143 6.21 20.44 1.49
C LEU A 143 5.25 20.59 2.70
N GLU A 144 4.24 21.45 2.58
CA GLU A 144 3.31 21.83 3.67
C GLU A 144 2.47 20.66 4.20
N ASP A 145 2.29 20.65 5.52
CA ASP A 145 1.40 19.77 6.29
C ASP A 145 -0.02 20.39 6.35
N GLU A 146 -0.84 20.15 5.33
CA GLU A 146 -2.27 20.41 5.46
C GLU A 146 -2.91 19.16 6.08
N GLU A 147 -3.49 19.31 7.28
CA GLU A 147 -4.03 18.22 8.11
C GLU A 147 -5.22 17.47 7.49
N THR A 148 -5.85 18.02 6.45
CA THR A 148 -7.15 17.58 5.93
C THR A 148 -7.11 16.47 4.88
N GLY A 149 -5.96 15.82 4.67
CA GLY A 149 -5.77 14.81 3.63
C GLY A 149 -5.44 15.43 2.26
N PRO A 150 -5.10 14.64 1.24
CA PRO A 150 -4.64 15.18 -0.04
C PRO A 150 -5.82 15.79 -0.84
N PRO A 151 -5.95 17.13 -0.98
CA PRO A 151 -6.86 17.72 -1.96
C PRO A 151 -6.48 17.36 -3.40
N ARG A 152 -7.44 17.53 -4.31
CA ARG A 152 -7.17 17.55 -5.76
C ARG A 152 -6.12 18.64 -6.05
N GLY A 153 -5.00 18.28 -6.67
CA GLY A 153 -3.97 19.22 -7.10
C GLY A 153 -2.64 19.19 -6.33
N TRP A 154 -2.48 18.30 -5.36
CA TRP A 154 -1.15 18.07 -4.76
C TRP A 154 -0.13 17.56 -5.79
N SER A 155 1.12 18.01 -5.63
CA SER A 155 2.24 17.49 -6.43
C SER A 155 2.55 16.03 -6.06
N ASN A 156 3.14 15.29 -7.00
CA ASN A 156 3.56 13.90 -6.77
C ASN A 156 4.52 13.78 -5.57
N GLN A 157 5.38 14.78 -5.36
CA GLN A 157 6.28 14.82 -4.21
C GLN A 157 5.52 14.98 -2.88
N ARG A 158 4.49 15.82 -2.86
CA ARG A 158 3.64 16.03 -1.67
C ARG A 158 2.82 14.78 -1.35
N LEU A 159 2.23 14.15 -2.35
CA LEU A 159 1.54 12.86 -2.21
C LEU A 159 2.47 11.76 -1.68
N THR A 160 3.70 11.70 -2.20
CA THR A 160 4.70 10.74 -1.75
C THR A 160 5.09 10.98 -0.29
N LEU A 161 5.38 12.24 0.09
CA LEU A 161 5.71 12.60 1.46
C LEU A 161 4.60 12.20 2.43
N TYR A 162 3.36 12.57 2.11
CA TYR A 162 2.22 12.33 2.97
C TYR A 162 2.00 10.84 3.22
N ARG A 163 2.03 10.03 2.16
CA ARG A 163 1.92 8.57 2.26
C ARG A 163 3.06 7.96 3.06
N LEU A 164 4.30 8.41 2.86
CA LEU A 164 5.45 7.94 3.66
C LEU A 164 5.30 8.29 5.14
N LYS A 165 4.79 9.49 5.48
CA LYS A 165 4.50 9.89 6.86
C LYS A 165 3.44 8.99 7.50
N LEU A 166 2.34 8.70 6.80
CA LEU A 166 1.30 7.78 7.28
C LEU A 166 1.84 6.38 7.54
N GLN A 167 2.66 5.87 6.61
CA GLN A 167 3.29 4.55 6.75
C GLN A 167 4.32 4.50 7.89
N LEU A 168 5.07 5.58 8.09
CA LEU A 168 5.99 5.70 9.23
C LEU A 168 5.21 5.68 10.55
N SER A 169 4.12 6.44 10.66
CA SER A 169 3.26 6.42 11.85
C SER A 169 2.68 5.03 12.11
N TYR A 170 2.27 4.32 11.06
CA TYR A 170 1.84 2.92 11.14
C TYR A 170 2.94 2.01 11.73
N CYS A 171 4.16 2.04 11.19
CA CYS A 171 5.27 1.22 11.70
C CYS A 171 5.69 1.59 13.14
N LEU A 172 5.68 2.88 13.49
CA LEU A 172 6.04 3.37 14.82
C LEU A 172 5.07 2.88 15.90
N ARG A 173 3.79 2.73 15.58
CA ARG A 173 2.81 2.15 16.49
C ARG A 173 3.19 0.72 16.90
N PHE A 174 3.53 -0.15 15.94
CA PHE A 174 3.97 -1.52 16.26
C PHE A 174 5.30 -1.56 17.02
N GLN A 175 6.19 -0.58 16.80
CA GLN A 175 7.40 -0.44 17.63
C GLN A 175 7.06 -0.13 19.09
N GLN A 176 6.08 0.76 19.32
CA GLN A 176 5.63 1.07 20.67
C GLN A 176 4.98 -0.14 21.34
N GLU A 177 4.10 -0.86 20.64
CA GLU A 177 3.45 -2.07 21.14
C GLU A 177 4.48 -3.17 21.48
N ALA A 178 5.47 -3.39 20.61
CA ALA A 178 6.55 -4.36 20.86
C ALA A 178 7.38 -4.03 22.11
N ARG A 179 7.61 -2.74 22.39
CA ARG A 179 8.30 -2.29 23.59
C ARG A 179 7.47 -2.45 24.87
N GLN A 180 6.15 -2.39 24.76
CA GLN A 180 5.24 -2.56 25.90
C GLN A 180 5.02 -4.03 26.26
N ALA A 181 5.22 -4.94 25.32
CA ALA A 181 5.08 -6.38 25.51
C ALA A 181 6.37 -7.09 25.98
N ALA A 182 7.51 -6.39 25.98
CA ALA A 182 8.83 -6.88 26.41
C ALA A 182 9.11 -6.52 27.87
#